data_AF-A0A436FDK6-F1
#
_entry.id   AF-A0A436FDK6-F1
#
_cell.length_a   1.000
_cell.length_b   1.000
_cell.length_c   1.000
_cell.angle_alpha   90.00
_cell.angle_beta   90.00
_cell.angle_gamma   90.00
#
_symmetry.space_group_name_H-M   'P 1'
#
loop_
_entity.id
_entity.type
_entity.pdbx_description
1 polymer ?
#
loop_
_entity_poly.entity_id
_entity_poly.type
_entity_poly.pdbx_seq_one_letter_code
_entity_poly.pdbx_strand_id
1 'polypeptide(L)'
;MGNTNDDDERSFFSEAPMRPAAKAKATLDEKPHYLGHRDRLRERFALAGPDALPDYELLELLLFRLIPRADTKPAAKALLARFGTLAEVLG
;
A
#
# COMPACT_ATOMS: atom_id res chain seq x y z
N MET A 1 48.31 -7.15 -38.05
CA MET A 1 47.63 -6.27 -39.04
C MET A 1 46.15 -6.21 -38.70
N GLY A 2 45.66 -5.01 -38.42
CA GLY A 2 44.27 -4.74 -38.05
C GLY A 2 44.21 -3.54 -37.11
N ASN A 3 44.43 -2.35 -37.68
CA ASN A 3 44.48 -1.04 -37.03
C ASN A 3 43.08 -0.54 -36.62
N THR A 4 43.02 0.08 -35.44
CA THR A 4 42.38 1.35 -35.03
C THR A 4 41.14 1.89 -35.78
N ASN A 5 40.08 2.26 -35.04
CA ASN A 5 39.72 3.65 -34.68
C ASN A 5 38.31 3.75 -34.07
N ASP A 6 38.20 4.62 -33.05
CA ASP A 6 37.20 5.69 -32.82
C ASP A 6 35.69 5.35 -32.88
N ASP A 7 34.78 5.84 -32.03
CA ASP A 7 34.76 7.07 -31.23
C ASP A 7 33.66 6.99 -30.14
N ASP A 8 33.73 7.95 -29.24
CA ASP A 8 32.64 8.59 -28.49
C ASP A 8 32.13 7.99 -27.17
N GLU A 9 32.85 8.43 -26.13
CA GLU A 9 32.33 9.14 -24.96
C GLU A 9 30.81 9.44 -24.96
N ARG A 10 30.06 8.65 -24.18
CA ARG A 10 28.93 9.18 -23.41
C ARG A 10 29.05 8.78 -21.96
N SER A 11 29.96 9.46 -21.28
CA SER A 11 29.76 9.86 -19.89
C SER A 11 28.41 10.56 -19.79
N PHE A 12 27.37 9.89 -19.27
CA PHE A 12 26.26 10.62 -18.65
C PHE A 12 25.53 9.72 -17.64
N PHE A 13 25.76 10.06 -16.37
CA PHE A 13 24.89 9.80 -15.21
C PHE A 13 24.99 8.44 -14.50
N SER A 14 25.97 8.43 -13.59
CA SER A 14 25.81 8.09 -12.17
C SER A 14 25.28 6.69 -11.83
N GLU A 15 26.26 5.83 -11.61
CA GLU A 15 26.22 4.71 -10.68
C GLU A 15 25.76 5.15 -9.28
N ALA A 16 24.70 4.52 -8.77
CA ALA A 16 24.54 4.27 -7.34
C ALA A 16 23.73 2.97 -7.16
N PRO A 17 24.32 1.87 -6.67
CA PRO A 17 23.53 0.73 -6.23
C PRO A 17 22.74 1.16 -4.99
N MET A 18 21.42 1.26 -5.14
CA MET A 18 20.49 1.45 -4.03
C MET A 18 20.74 0.35 -2.99
N ARG A 19 21.16 0.73 -1.78
CA ARG A 19 21.31 -0.17 -0.63
C ARG A 19 20.01 -0.95 -0.41
N PRO A 20 20.04 -2.26 -0.14
CA PRO A 20 18.83 -2.98 0.23
C PRO A 20 18.39 -2.50 1.62
N ALA A 21 17.27 -1.75 1.67
CA ALA A 21 16.63 -1.45 2.93
C ALA A 21 16.22 -2.78 3.60
N ALA A 22 16.61 -2.89 4.86
CA ALA A 22 16.53 -4.10 5.67
C ALA A 22 15.12 -4.73 5.68
N LYS A 23 15.14 -6.06 5.51
CA LYS A 23 14.06 -7.04 5.73
C LYS A 23 12.90 -6.54 6.60
N ALA A 24 11.75 -6.29 5.98
CA ALA A 24 10.48 -6.32 6.68
C ALA A 24 10.23 -7.76 7.16
N LYS A 25 10.38 -8.02 8.46
CA LYS A 25 9.87 -9.24 9.08
C LYS A 25 8.35 -9.16 9.06
N ALA A 26 7.74 -9.71 8.01
CA ALA A 26 6.33 -10.07 8.04
C ALA A 26 6.18 -11.22 9.05
N THR A 27 5.78 -10.91 10.27
CA THR A 27 5.27 -11.93 11.20
C THR A 27 3.90 -12.34 10.69
N LEU A 28 3.90 -13.47 9.99
CA LEU A 28 2.74 -14.21 9.55
C LEU A 28 2.01 -14.76 10.78
N ASP A 29 1.07 -13.99 11.33
CA ASP A 29 -0.01 -14.59 12.14
C ASP A 29 -1.07 -15.11 11.17
N GLU A 30 -0.86 -16.35 10.74
CA GLU A 30 -1.77 -17.14 9.90
C GLU A 30 -2.97 -17.61 10.73
N LYS A 31 -3.83 -16.69 11.13
CA LYS A 31 -5.25 -17.00 11.26
C LYS A 31 -5.94 -16.52 9.99
N PRO A 32 -6.96 -17.20 9.45
CA PRO A 32 -7.75 -16.67 8.34
C PRO A 32 -8.43 -15.36 8.77
N HIS A 33 -7.71 -14.25 8.64
CA HIS A 33 -8.13 -12.93 9.12
C HIS A 33 -9.36 -12.41 8.39
N TYR A 34 -9.73 -13.05 7.27
CA TYR A 34 -10.88 -12.70 6.44
C TYR A 34 -12.23 -12.93 7.14
N LEU A 35 -12.32 -13.94 8.01
CA LEU A 35 -13.56 -14.28 8.71
C LEU A 35 -13.78 -13.29 9.87
N GLY A 36 -14.82 -12.46 9.73
CA GLY A 36 -15.26 -11.50 10.75
C GLY A 36 -14.47 -10.20 10.82
N HIS A 37 -13.47 -9.94 9.96
CA HIS A 37 -12.79 -8.64 9.93
C HIS A 37 -13.77 -7.50 9.67
N ARG A 38 -14.63 -7.67 8.67
CA ARG A 38 -15.68 -6.72 8.32
C ARG A 38 -16.60 -6.41 9.50
N ASP A 39 -16.99 -7.44 10.27
CA ASP A 39 -17.92 -7.28 11.38
C ASP A 39 -17.24 -6.62 12.59
N ARG A 40 -16.00 -7.02 12.92
CA ARG A 40 -15.18 -6.35 13.96
C ARG A 40 -14.92 -4.89 13.63
N LEU A 41 -14.73 -4.56 12.36
CA LEU A 41 -14.56 -3.17 11.93
C LEU A 41 -15.81 -2.35 12.15
N ARG A 42 -16.98 -2.88 11.77
CA ARG A 42 -18.28 -2.23 11.97
C ARG A 42 -18.60 -2.05 13.44
N GLU A 43 -18.33 -3.05 14.26
CA GLU A 43 -18.55 -2.99 15.71
C GLU A 43 -17.66 -1.92 16.34
N ARG A 44 -16.35 -1.89 16.04
CA ARG A 44 -15.45 -0.85 16.53
C ARG A 44 -15.88 0.55 16.10
N PHE A 45 -16.27 0.72 14.84
CA PHE A 45 -16.79 1.99 14.33
C PHE A 45 -18.06 2.42 15.07
N ALA A 46 -18.99 1.49 15.30
CA ALA A 46 -20.24 1.79 16.00
C ALA A 46 -20.03 2.14 17.47
N LEU A 47 -19.04 1.53 18.14
CA LEU A 47 -18.75 1.76 19.55
C LEU A 47 -17.90 2.99 19.83
N ALA A 48 -16.86 3.22 19.02
CA ALA A 48 -15.82 4.20 19.30
C ALA A 48 -15.72 5.31 18.25
N GLY A 49 -16.49 5.24 17.17
CA GLY A 49 -16.55 6.27 16.13
C GLY A 49 -15.39 6.21 15.12
N PRO A 50 -15.30 7.22 14.23
CA PRO A 50 -14.30 7.27 13.17
C PRO A 50 -12.87 7.41 13.69
N ASP A 51 -12.66 8.18 14.76
CA ASP A 51 -11.31 8.46 15.30
C ASP A 51 -10.64 7.23 15.93
N ALA A 52 -11.40 6.18 16.19
CA ALA A 52 -10.91 4.91 16.72
C ALA A 52 -10.32 3.99 15.64
N LEU A 53 -10.44 4.36 14.37
CA LEU A 53 -9.99 3.56 13.24
C LEU A 53 -8.95 4.33 12.41
N PRO A 54 -7.88 3.65 11.94
CA PRO A 54 -6.99 4.21 10.95
C PRO A 54 -7.73 4.53 9.64
N ASP A 55 -7.26 5.54 8.90
CA ASP A 55 -7.83 5.96 7.60
C ASP A 55 -8.06 4.81 6.62
N TYR A 56 -7.12 3.86 6.52
CA TYR A 56 -7.27 2.73 5.61
C TYR A 56 -8.41 1.80 6.04
N GLU A 57 -8.69 1.68 7.35
CA GLU A 57 -9.80 0.86 7.86
C GLU A 57 -11.15 1.56 7.68
N LEU A 58 -11.17 2.90 7.74
CA LEU A 58 -12.34 3.70 7.36
C LEU A 58 -12.67 3.54 5.87
N LEU A 59 -11.65 3.55 5.00
CA LEU A 59 -11.83 3.24 3.59
C LEU A 59 -12.33 1.80 3.38
N GLU A 60 -11.82 0.83 4.14
CA GLU A 60 -12.32 -0.55 4.06
C GLU A 60 -13.83 -0.62 4.36
N LEU A 61 -14.35 0.13 5.36
CA LEU A 61 -15.78 0.19 5.67
C LEU A 61 -16.62 0.71 4.49
N LEU A 62 -16.15 1.75 3.80
CA LEU A 62 -16.80 2.28 2.60
C LEU A 62 -16.75 1.28 1.45
N LEU A 63 -15.56 0.71 1.18
CA LEU A 63 -15.34 -0.24 0.10
C LEU A 63 -16.13 -1.53 0.31
N PHE A 64 -16.37 -1.96 1.55
CA PHE A 64 -17.21 -3.12 1.84
C PHE A 64 -18.65 -2.98 1.33
N ARG A 65 -19.16 -1.75 1.25
CA ARG A 65 -20.51 -1.45 0.75
C ARG A 65 -20.59 -1.46 -0.77
N LEU A 66 -19.46 -1.15 -1.42
CA LEU A 66 -19.32 -1.03 -2.87
C LEU A 66 -18.88 -2.35 -3.53
N ILE A 67 -18.02 -3.12 -2.85
CA ILE A 67 -17.40 -4.35 -3.35
C ILE A 67 -17.74 -5.51 -2.39
N PRO A 68 -18.81 -6.28 -2.68
CA PRO A 68 -19.17 -7.44 -1.88
C PRO A 68 -18.14 -8.56 -2.03
N ARG A 69 -17.84 -9.25 -0.91
CA ARG A 69 -17.04 -10.50 -0.87
C ARG A 69 -15.63 -10.39 -1.49
N ALA A 70 -14.98 -9.24 -1.35
CA ALA A 70 -13.60 -9.02 -1.75
C ALA A 70 -12.73 -8.55 -0.57
N ASP A 71 -11.42 -8.79 -0.68
CA ASP A 71 -10.42 -8.14 0.19
C ASP A 71 -10.22 -6.69 -0.25
N THR A 72 -10.66 -5.75 0.58
CA THR A 72 -10.61 -4.31 0.30
C THR A 72 -9.38 -3.63 0.88
N LYS A 73 -8.58 -4.34 1.70
CA LYS A 73 -7.39 -3.79 2.33
C LYS A 73 -6.33 -3.35 1.32
N PRO A 74 -6.00 -4.12 0.26
CA PRO A 74 -5.06 -3.65 -0.76
C PRO A 74 -5.56 -2.38 -1.46
N ALA A 75 -6.85 -2.30 -1.76
CA ALA A 75 -7.46 -1.14 -2.41
C ALA A 75 -7.42 0.10 -1.51
N ALA A 76 -7.80 -0.02 -0.24
CA ALA A 76 -7.73 1.08 0.74
C ALA A 76 -6.31 1.64 0.87
N LYS A 77 -5.31 0.76 0.97
CA LYS A 77 -3.90 1.18 1.02
C LYS A 77 -3.43 1.84 -0.28
N ALA A 78 -3.83 1.31 -1.43
CA ALA A 78 -3.47 1.88 -2.72
C ALA A 78 -4.08 3.28 -2.91
N LEU A 79 -5.30 3.51 -2.43
CA LEU A 79 -5.94 4.82 -2.45
C LEU A 79 -5.15 5.83 -1.60
N LEU A 80 -4.83 5.51 -0.35
CA LEU A 80 -4.04 6.41 0.49
C LEU A 80 -2.63 6.63 -0.06
N ALA A 81 -1.98 5.60 -0.60
CA ALA A 81 -0.67 5.76 -1.23
C ALA A 81 -0.71 6.69 -2.44
N ARG A 82 -1.83 6.73 -3.17
CA ARG A 82 -2.01 7.56 -4.36
C ARG A 82 -2.43 8.99 -4.04
N PHE A 83 -3.33 9.16 -3.08
CA PHE A 83 -3.98 10.44 -2.81
C PHE A 83 -3.45 11.13 -1.56
N GLY A 84 -2.80 10.42 -0.64
CA GLY A 84 -2.23 10.95 0.59
C GLY A 84 -3.13 10.66 1.80
N THR A 85 -4.17 11.46 1.96
CA THR A 85 -5.07 11.43 3.13
C THR A 85 -6.45 10.89 2.80
N LEU A 86 -7.21 10.50 3.84
CA LEU A 86 -8.62 10.13 3.67
C LEU A 86 -9.44 11.25 3.00
N ALA A 87 -9.18 12.51 3.34
CA ALA A 87 -9.87 13.66 2.76
C ALA A 87 -9.60 13.77 1.24
N GLU A 88 -8.34 13.64 0.83
CA GLU A 88 -7.95 13.68 -0.59
C GLU A 88 -8.51 12.51 -1.40
N VAL A 89 -8.80 11.36 -0.77
CA VAL A 89 -9.51 10.24 -1.41
C VAL A 89 -10.99 10.56 -1.64
N LEU A 90 -11.63 11.31 -0.74
CA LEU A 90 -13.07 11.58 -0.78
C LEU A 90 -13.44 12.80 -1.63
N GLY A 91 -12.52 13.75 -1.82
CA GLY A 91 -12.70 14.95 -2.65
C GLY A 91 -13.05 16.20 -1.86
#